data_AF-A0A4R4B2C0-F1
#
_entry.id   AF-A0A4R4B2C0-F1
#
_cell.length_a   1.000
_cell.length_b   1.000
_cell.length_c   1.000
_cell.angle_alpha   90.00
_cell.angle_beta   90.00
_cell.angle_gamma   90.00
#
_symmetry.space_group_name_H-M   'P 1'
#
loop_
_entity.id
_entity.type
_entity.pdbx_description
1 polymer ?
#
loop_
_entity_poly.entity_id
_entity_poly.type
_entity_poly.pdbx_seq_one_letter_code
_entity_poly.pdbx_strand_id
1 'polypeptide(L)'
;MAEGKVNTQITEELGMAFEPQNNTIEEMHVEITFNQFERVREHELEELARMKRERTVGKGLITVVSEKLFPTKNGTSERIQVLTIEIGTHTTAYCPITEAGINIPKNPQWLVGRTKPVIIEHFQRTEEGNFAVVSITVGELALQKRLYEEVTAQEGNKVYTGTVSGHIPSAQTVLVEVHGVTVGVRYSQWSHSFVRPEDIVIGDVVELIINKVVEKNGRYEFRGNKKKLETDPMDKLLELKKRRDRFVGKIVGVDAIAGIFVEVAPGIQFKGLKSRNLANPTAEDAINQTIVTCELLNIDAKNRKGTVRILNYPQGQSKKSNSSIYQF
;
A
#
# COMPACT_ATOMS: atom_id res chain seq x y z
N MET A 1 -43.65 63.89 -27.75
CA MET A 1 -42.69 62.93 -27.18
C MET A 1 -43.35 62.30 -25.97
N ALA A 2 -43.55 60.99 -26.03
CA ALA A 2 -43.97 60.07 -24.96
C ALA A 2 -44.96 60.60 -23.90
N GLU A 3 -46.25 60.47 -24.20
CA GLU A 3 -47.29 60.35 -23.18
C GLU A 3 -47.27 58.94 -22.60
N GLY A 4 -47.10 58.83 -21.29
CA GLY A 4 -47.43 57.61 -20.56
C GLY A 4 -48.83 57.74 -20.01
N LYS A 5 -49.65 56.70 -20.15
CA LYS A 5 -50.72 56.37 -19.19
C LYS A 5 -51.41 55.02 -19.47
N VAL A 6 -51.65 54.34 -18.35
CA VAL A 6 -52.82 53.51 -18.00
C VAL A 6 -52.76 52.00 -18.28
N ASN A 7 -52.67 51.26 -17.17
CA ASN A 7 -53.15 49.90 -16.99
C ASN A 7 -54.66 49.79 -17.26
N THR A 8 -55.07 48.74 -17.96
CA THR A 8 -56.28 47.99 -17.58
C THR A 8 -56.20 46.56 -18.10
N GLN A 9 -56.38 45.61 -17.18
CA GLN A 9 -56.69 44.21 -17.44
C GLN A 9 -58.06 44.07 -18.13
N ILE A 10 -58.28 42.99 -18.89
CA ILE A 10 -59.44 42.07 -18.87
C ILE A 10 -59.31 41.08 -20.06
N THR A 11 -59.17 39.80 -19.70
CA THR A 11 -59.67 38.54 -20.30
C THR A 11 -60.55 38.66 -21.56
N GLU A 12 -60.47 37.81 -22.60
CA GLU A 12 -60.57 36.34 -22.62
C GLU A 12 -60.26 35.81 -24.06
N GLU A 13 -59.69 34.61 -24.12
CA GLU A 13 -59.76 33.53 -25.13
C GLU A 13 -59.63 33.77 -26.66
N LEU A 14 -58.64 33.08 -27.27
CA LEU A 14 -58.90 31.99 -28.22
C LEU A 14 -57.64 31.13 -28.50
N GLY A 15 -57.65 29.92 -27.92
CA GLY A 15 -57.18 28.65 -28.46
C GLY A 15 -55.78 28.52 -29.05
N MET A 16 -54.87 27.90 -28.30
CA MET A 16 -54.03 26.81 -28.81
C MET A 16 -53.73 25.84 -27.67
N ALA A 17 -54.33 24.65 -27.74
CA ALA A 17 -53.98 23.52 -26.90
C ALA A 17 -52.61 22.98 -27.34
N PHE A 18 -51.63 23.03 -26.45
CA PHE A 18 -50.47 22.16 -26.50
C PHE A 18 -50.56 21.23 -25.31
N GLU A 19 -50.79 19.95 -25.59
CA GLU A 19 -50.73 18.86 -24.61
C GLU A 19 -49.34 18.81 -23.96
N PRO A 20 -49.24 18.64 -22.63
CA PRO A 20 -47.98 18.26 -22.00
C PRO A 20 -47.89 16.72 -22.01
N GLN A 21 -47.36 16.14 -23.08
CA GLN A 21 -46.99 14.72 -23.09
C GLN A 21 -45.54 14.60 -23.56
N ASN A 22 -44.60 14.45 -22.61
CA ASN A 22 -43.47 13.50 -22.75
C ASN A 22 -42.45 13.48 -21.58
N ASN A 23 -42.59 14.24 -20.50
CA ASN A 23 -41.60 14.15 -19.41
C ASN A 23 -41.64 12.82 -18.62
N THR A 24 -42.75 12.09 -18.65
CA THR A 24 -42.93 10.89 -17.82
C THR A 24 -42.18 9.66 -18.35
N ILE A 25 -41.95 9.56 -19.67
CA ILE A 25 -41.32 8.39 -20.29
C ILE A 25 -39.79 8.42 -20.09
N GLU A 26 -39.17 9.60 -20.19
CA GLU A 26 -37.75 9.77 -19.89
C GLU A 26 -37.48 9.57 -18.39
N GLU A 27 -38.31 10.10 -17.51
CA GLU A 27 -38.21 9.87 -16.06
C GLU A 27 -38.39 8.38 -15.69
N MET A 28 -39.37 7.69 -16.29
CA MET A 28 -39.56 6.25 -16.09
C MET A 28 -38.38 5.42 -16.60
N HIS A 29 -37.83 5.70 -17.78
CA HIS A 29 -36.67 4.95 -18.30
C HIS A 29 -35.41 5.16 -17.45
N VAL A 30 -35.24 6.37 -16.94
CA VAL A 30 -34.17 6.71 -16.02
C VAL A 30 -34.36 5.96 -14.69
N GLU A 31 -35.56 5.93 -14.11
CA GLU A 31 -35.89 5.15 -12.90
C GLU A 31 -35.69 3.63 -13.06
N ILE A 32 -36.11 3.05 -14.20
CA ILE A 32 -35.93 1.61 -14.49
C ILE A 32 -34.44 1.24 -14.53
N THR A 33 -33.59 2.11 -15.09
CA THR A 33 -32.14 1.87 -15.16
C THR A 33 -31.49 1.92 -13.77
N PHE A 34 -32.00 2.76 -12.87
CA PHE A 34 -31.49 2.91 -11.51
C PHE A 34 -31.92 1.78 -10.55
N ASN A 35 -32.93 0.99 -10.90
CA ASN A 35 -33.48 -0.07 -10.07
C ASN A 35 -32.97 -1.48 -10.41
N GLN A 36 -32.23 -1.66 -11.52
CA GLN A 36 -31.75 -2.98 -11.92
C GLN A 36 -30.74 -3.56 -10.91
N PHE A 37 -31.23 -4.47 -10.06
CA PHE A 37 -30.40 -5.33 -9.22
C PHE A 37 -30.48 -6.76 -9.76
N GLU A 38 -29.33 -7.39 -9.91
CA GLU A 38 -29.25 -8.78 -10.30
C GLU A 38 -29.68 -9.66 -9.12
N ARG A 39 -30.62 -10.56 -9.40
CA ARG A 39 -31.23 -11.43 -8.40
C ARG A 39 -30.28 -12.56 -8.03
N VAL A 40 -30.12 -12.79 -6.74
CA VAL A 40 -29.38 -13.95 -6.22
C VAL A 40 -30.21 -15.22 -6.43
N ARG A 41 -29.58 -16.26 -7.00
CA ARG A 41 -30.24 -17.56 -7.25
C ARG A 41 -30.42 -18.33 -5.95
N GLU A 42 -31.42 -19.22 -5.87
CA GLU A 42 -31.74 -19.93 -4.61
C GLU A 42 -30.58 -20.76 -4.04
N HIS A 43 -29.80 -21.42 -4.89
CA HIS A 43 -28.64 -22.21 -4.46
C HIS A 43 -27.49 -21.34 -3.92
N GLU A 44 -27.31 -20.13 -4.46
CA GLU A 44 -26.30 -19.17 -4.00
C GLU A 44 -26.73 -18.52 -2.68
N LEU A 45 -28.04 -18.33 -2.50
CA LEU A 45 -28.61 -17.73 -1.31
C LEU A 45 -28.29 -18.54 -0.05
N GLU A 46 -28.24 -19.87 -0.13
CA GLU A 46 -27.87 -20.72 1.00
C GLU A 46 -26.39 -20.57 1.40
N GLU A 47 -25.48 -20.54 0.41
CA GLU A 47 -24.05 -20.33 0.66
C GLU A 47 -23.76 -18.94 1.23
N LEU A 48 -24.36 -17.91 0.65
CA LEU A 48 -24.26 -16.54 1.13
C LEU A 48 -24.89 -16.39 2.52
N ALA A 49 -26.01 -17.07 2.79
CA ALA A 49 -26.62 -17.09 4.11
C ALA A 49 -25.75 -17.80 5.14
N ARG A 50 -25.00 -18.83 4.75
CA ARG A 50 -23.96 -19.46 5.60
C ARG A 50 -22.83 -18.48 5.89
N MET A 51 -22.28 -17.82 4.86
CA MET A 51 -21.23 -16.81 5.01
C MET A 51 -21.64 -15.65 5.92
N LYS A 52 -22.90 -15.21 5.82
CA LYS A 52 -23.48 -14.20 6.71
C LYS A 52 -23.58 -14.70 8.16
N ARG A 53 -24.09 -15.92 8.37
CA ARG A 53 -24.23 -16.53 9.72
C ARG A 53 -22.88 -16.70 10.41
N GLU A 54 -21.89 -17.16 9.68
CA GLU A 54 -20.53 -17.42 10.18
C GLU A 54 -19.63 -16.18 10.18
N ARG A 55 -20.11 -15.05 9.61
CA ARG A 55 -19.34 -13.82 9.38
C ARG A 55 -17.96 -14.10 8.75
N THR A 56 -17.94 -14.95 7.73
CA THR A 56 -16.72 -15.26 6.98
C THR A 56 -16.36 -14.10 6.06
N VAL A 57 -15.09 -13.70 6.05
CA VAL A 57 -14.57 -12.74 5.08
C VAL A 57 -14.38 -13.44 3.74
N GLY A 58 -15.19 -13.08 2.74
CA GLY A 58 -15.05 -13.51 1.36
C GLY A 58 -14.11 -12.60 0.57
N LYS A 59 -13.79 -12.99 -0.66
CA LYS A 59 -13.13 -12.12 -1.65
C LYS A 59 -14.12 -11.84 -2.77
N GLY A 60 -14.23 -10.57 -3.16
CA GLY A 60 -15.11 -10.14 -4.25
C GLY A 60 -14.38 -9.27 -5.25
N LEU A 61 -14.58 -9.52 -6.54
CA LEU A 61 -14.06 -8.71 -7.65
C LEU A 61 -15.02 -7.56 -7.93
N ILE A 62 -14.53 -6.32 -7.90
CA ILE A 62 -15.34 -5.15 -8.23
C ILE A 62 -15.41 -5.01 -9.74
N THR A 63 -16.59 -5.13 -10.33
CA THR A 63 -16.78 -5.14 -11.78
C THR A 63 -17.26 -3.79 -12.33
N VAL A 64 -18.17 -3.13 -11.61
CA VAL A 64 -18.81 -1.89 -12.07
C VAL A 64 -19.01 -0.93 -10.90
N VAL A 65 -18.86 0.37 -11.16
CA VAL A 65 -19.38 1.44 -10.29
C VAL A 65 -20.49 2.16 -11.02
N SER A 66 -21.66 2.24 -10.41
CA SER A 66 -22.83 2.90 -10.99
C SER A 66 -23.62 3.62 -9.91
N GLU A 67 -24.30 4.70 -10.27
CA GLU A 67 -25.31 5.29 -9.40
C GLU A 67 -26.56 4.41 -9.41
N LYS A 68 -27.10 4.11 -8.23
CA LYS A 68 -28.32 3.33 -8.06
C LYS A 68 -29.18 3.93 -6.95
N LEU A 69 -30.48 3.67 -7.00
CA LEU A 69 -31.38 3.90 -5.87
C LEU A 69 -31.14 2.81 -4.83
N PHE A 70 -30.32 3.12 -3.83
CA PHE A 70 -29.94 2.15 -2.82
C PHE A 70 -30.78 2.34 -1.54
N PRO A 71 -31.42 1.28 -1.04
CA PRO A 71 -32.17 1.34 0.20
C PRO A 71 -31.23 1.53 1.39
N THR A 72 -31.41 2.62 2.11
CA THR A 72 -30.64 2.88 3.33
C THR A 72 -31.23 2.14 4.54
N LYS A 73 -30.47 2.07 5.64
CA LYS A 73 -30.90 1.45 6.90
C LYS A 73 -32.18 2.07 7.48
N ASN A 74 -32.55 3.28 7.04
CA ASN A 74 -33.74 4.00 7.46
C ASN A 74 -34.99 3.64 6.63
N GLY A 75 -34.87 2.75 5.64
CA GLY A 75 -35.96 2.33 4.77
C GLY A 75 -36.24 3.27 3.59
N THR A 76 -35.52 4.38 3.48
CA THR A 76 -35.59 5.31 2.34
C THR A 76 -34.56 4.95 1.28
N SER A 77 -34.97 4.93 0.00
CA SER A 77 -34.06 4.75 -1.13
C SER A 77 -33.39 6.07 -1.48
N GLU A 78 -32.06 6.10 -1.46
CA GLU A 78 -31.26 7.27 -1.82
C GLU A 78 -30.42 6.97 -3.05
N ARG A 79 -30.25 7.98 -3.92
CA ARG A 79 -29.33 7.89 -5.06
C ARG A 79 -27.89 7.99 -4.56
N ILE A 80 -27.19 6.87 -4.57
CA ILE A 80 -25.77 6.80 -4.18
C ILE A 80 -24.98 5.99 -5.20
N GLN A 81 -23.67 6.18 -5.21
CA GLN A 81 -22.77 5.31 -5.95
C GLN A 81 -22.69 3.95 -5.27
N VAL A 82 -22.81 2.90 -6.07
CA VAL A 82 -22.82 1.51 -5.64
C VAL A 82 -21.80 0.73 -6.46
N LEU A 83 -20.98 -0.05 -5.77
CA LEU A 83 -20.06 -1.01 -6.36
C LEU A 83 -20.81 -2.31 -6.60
N THR A 84 -20.76 -2.81 -7.84
CA THR A 84 -21.17 -4.16 -8.18
C THR A 84 -19.97 -5.08 -8.01
N ILE A 85 -20.14 -6.12 -7.20
CA ILE A 85 -19.08 -7.03 -6.77
C ILE A 85 -19.48 -8.46 -7.10
N GLU A 86 -18.62 -9.17 -7.82
CA GLU A 86 -18.77 -10.60 -8.05
C GLU A 86 -18.06 -11.39 -6.95
N ILE A 87 -18.79 -12.26 -6.27
CA ILE A 87 -18.28 -13.16 -5.24
C ILE A 87 -18.33 -14.58 -5.79
N GLY A 88 -17.16 -15.22 -5.92
CA GLY A 88 -17.07 -16.55 -6.52
C GLY A 88 -17.32 -16.49 -8.03
N THR A 89 -18.09 -17.44 -8.56
CA THR A 89 -18.24 -17.60 -10.03
C THR A 89 -19.44 -16.88 -10.65
N HIS A 90 -20.52 -16.65 -9.91
CA HIS A 90 -21.78 -16.14 -10.50
C HIS A 90 -22.62 -15.29 -9.55
N THR A 91 -22.11 -14.97 -8.36
CA THR A 91 -22.91 -14.28 -7.35
C THR A 91 -22.62 -12.81 -7.36
N THR A 92 -23.60 -12.00 -7.74
CA THR A 92 -23.51 -10.55 -7.71
C THR A 92 -23.96 -10.00 -6.37
N ALA A 93 -23.15 -9.12 -5.80
CA ALA A 93 -23.41 -8.40 -4.56
C ALA A 93 -23.17 -6.90 -4.74
N TYR A 94 -23.79 -6.11 -3.88
CA TYR A 94 -23.76 -4.66 -3.97
C TYR A 94 -23.16 -4.06 -2.70
N CYS A 95 -22.21 -3.15 -2.87
CA CYS A 95 -21.60 -2.40 -1.78
C CYS A 95 -21.87 -0.90 -1.98
N PRO A 96 -22.53 -0.23 -1.01
CA PRO A 96 -22.66 1.22 -1.07
C PRO A 96 -21.28 1.87 -0.95
N ILE A 97 -21.10 3.04 -1.57
CA ILE A 97 -19.80 3.74 -1.58
C ILE A 97 -19.29 4.06 -0.17
N THR A 98 -20.19 4.28 0.80
CA THR A 98 -19.82 4.52 2.22
C THR A 98 -19.11 3.34 2.86
N GLU A 99 -19.31 2.13 2.35
CA GLU A 99 -18.74 0.87 2.84
C GLU A 99 -17.64 0.32 1.90
N ALA A 100 -17.17 1.14 0.95
CA ALA A 100 -16.21 0.76 -0.10
C ALA A 100 -14.75 0.56 0.38
N GLY A 101 -14.52 0.52 1.70
CA GLY A 101 -13.23 0.26 2.32
C GLY A 101 -12.80 1.34 3.31
N ILE A 102 -11.73 1.04 4.04
CA ILE A 102 -11.16 1.93 5.08
C ILE A 102 -10.64 3.24 4.47
N ASN A 103 -10.10 3.16 3.25
CA ASN A 103 -9.58 4.27 2.47
C ASN A 103 -10.22 4.26 1.08
N ILE A 104 -11.27 5.06 0.92
CA ILE A 104 -11.99 5.19 -0.35
C ILE A 104 -11.20 6.14 -1.26
N PRO A 105 -10.86 5.75 -2.50
CA PRO A 105 -10.21 6.65 -3.44
C PRO A 105 -11.13 7.80 -3.83
N LYS A 106 -10.55 8.97 -4.15
CA LYS A 106 -11.32 10.14 -4.60
C LYS A 106 -12.20 9.83 -5.82
N ASN A 107 -11.70 8.99 -6.72
CA ASN A 107 -12.45 8.46 -7.84
C ASN A 107 -12.76 6.97 -7.58
N PRO A 108 -14.02 6.61 -7.27
CA PRO A 108 -14.44 5.24 -7.03
C PRO A 108 -14.21 4.30 -8.22
N GLN A 109 -14.18 4.83 -9.45
CA GLN A 109 -13.93 4.03 -10.66
C GLN A 109 -12.58 3.31 -10.62
N TRP A 110 -11.60 3.80 -9.85
CA TRP A 110 -10.30 3.14 -9.68
C TRP A 110 -10.36 1.83 -8.88
N LEU A 111 -11.49 1.53 -8.26
CA LEU A 111 -11.73 0.26 -7.58
C LEU A 111 -12.11 -0.87 -8.56
N VAL A 112 -12.55 -0.53 -9.77
CA VAL A 112 -12.92 -1.53 -10.79
C VAL A 112 -11.71 -2.40 -11.14
N GLY A 113 -11.95 -3.70 -11.27
CA GLY A 113 -10.94 -4.74 -11.53
C GLY A 113 -10.16 -5.17 -10.28
N ARG A 114 -10.40 -4.57 -9.11
CA ARG A 114 -9.72 -4.96 -7.86
C ARG A 114 -10.53 -6.01 -7.11
N THR A 115 -9.83 -7.00 -6.56
CA THR A 115 -10.41 -7.94 -5.60
C THR A 115 -10.27 -7.38 -4.19
N LYS A 116 -11.37 -7.35 -3.42
CA LYS A 116 -11.41 -6.83 -2.06
C LYS A 116 -12.02 -7.83 -1.08
N PRO A 117 -11.61 -7.81 0.19
CA PRO A 117 -12.27 -8.60 1.23
C PRO A 117 -13.66 -8.03 1.50
N VAL A 118 -14.67 -8.89 1.52
CA VAL A 118 -16.07 -8.48 1.69
C VAL A 118 -16.74 -9.33 2.76
N ILE A 119 -17.64 -8.72 3.52
CA ILE A 119 -18.59 -9.42 4.39
C ILE A 119 -20.00 -9.10 3.94
N ILE A 120 -20.86 -10.11 3.95
CA ILE A 120 -22.29 -9.97 3.70
C ILE A 120 -22.94 -9.39 4.95
N GLU A 121 -23.48 -8.17 4.84
CA GLU A 121 -24.19 -7.53 5.95
C GLU A 121 -25.62 -8.05 6.04
N HIS A 122 -26.35 -7.95 4.93
CA HIS A 122 -27.75 -8.33 4.87
C HIS A 122 -28.20 -8.63 3.45
N PHE A 123 -29.39 -9.22 3.33
CA PHE A 123 -30.05 -9.41 2.05
C PHE A 123 -31.22 -8.43 2.02
N GLN A 124 -31.30 -7.67 0.95
CA GLN A 124 -32.42 -6.76 0.71
C GLN A 124 -33.42 -7.47 -0.19
N ARG A 125 -34.70 -7.39 0.17
CA ARG A 125 -35.80 -7.85 -0.67
C ARG A 125 -36.40 -6.65 -1.39
N THR A 126 -36.38 -6.68 -2.72
CA THR A 126 -37.08 -5.73 -3.60
C THR A 126 -38.15 -6.47 -4.40
N GLU A 127 -38.98 -5.71 -5.13
CA GLU A 127 -40.02 -6.25 -6.01
C GLU A 127 -39.44 -7.16 -7.11
N GLU A 128 -38.18 -6.94 -7.50
CA GLU A 128 -37.47 -7.68 -8.55
C GLU A 128 -36.73 -8.94 -8.03
N GLY A 129 -36.48 -9.04 -6.71
CA GLY A 129 -35.80 -10.19 -6.12
C GLY A 129 -35.05 -9.87 -4.83
N ASN A 130 -34.32 -10.86 -4.31
CA ASN A 130 -33.38 -10.66 -3.20
C ASN A 130 -31.99 -10.36 -3.75
N PHE A 131 -31.33 -9.33 -3.25
CA PHE A 131 -29.92 -9.06 -3.53
C PHE A 131 -29.07 -8.99 -2.25
N ALA A 132 -27.79 -9.31 -2.39
CA ALA A 132 -26.84 -9.32 -1.28
C ALA A 132 -26.19 -7.94 -1.11
N VAL A 133 -26.28 -7.38 0.10
CA VAL A 133 -25.58 -6.16 0.49
C VAL A 133 -24.32 -6.54 1.25
N VAL A 134 -23.18 -6.03 0.79
CA VAL A 134 -21.86 -6.33 1.36
C VAL A 134 -21.15 -5.06 1.80
N SER A 135 -20.23 -5.20 2.75
CA SER A 135 -19.32 -4.14 3.19
C SER A 135 -17.87 -4.60 3.00
N ILE A 136 -17.09 -3.78 2.30
CA ILE A 136 -15.64 -3.93 2.19
C ILE A 136 -14.98 -3.42 3.48
N THR A 137 -15.46 -2.31 4.03
CA THR A 137 -14.91 -1.73 5.27
C THR A 137 -14.94 -2.71 6.43
N VAL A 138 -16.07 -3.39 6.65
CA VAL A 138 -16.21 -4.41 7.70
C VAL A 138 -15.33 -5.63 7.40
N GLY A 139 -15.20 -6.01 6.14
CA GLY A 139 -14.28 -7.08 5.69
C GLY A 139 -12.82 -6.77 6.01
N GLU A 140 -12.34 -5.59 5.64
CA GLU A 140 -10.97 -5.13 5.93
C GLU A 140 -10.72 -5.04 7.44
N LEU A 141 -11.67 -4.51 8.22
CA LEU A 141 -11.56 -4.45 9.69
C LEU A 141 -11.53 -5.84 10.34
N ALA A 142 -12.31 -6.80 9.84
CA ALA A 142 -12.31 -8.16 10.34
C ALA A 142 -10.95 -8.85 10.11
N LEU A 143 -10.33 -8.65 8.93
CA LEU A 143 -8.98 -9.16 8.68
C LEU A 143 -7.94 -8.48 9.57
N GLN A 144 -8.03 -7.16 9.74
CA GLN A 144 -7.15 -6.43 10.66
C GLN A 144 -7.27 -6.96 12.09
N LYS A 145 -8.49 -7.17 12.59
CA LYS A 145 -8.71 -7.70 13.94
C LYS A 145 -8.13 -9.10 14.12
N ARG A 146 -8.30 -9.99 13.13
CA ARG A 146 -7.70 -11.34 13.16
C ARG A 146 -6.18 -11.28 13.22
N LEU A 147 -5.55 -10.44 12.40
CA LEU A 147 -4.10 -10.25 12.43
C LEU A 147 -3.63 -9.64 13.76
N TYR A 148 -4.40 -8.71 14.33
CA TYR A 148 -4.12 -8.14 15.65
C TYR A 148 -4.12 -9.21 16.75
N GLU A 149 -5.15 -10.06 16.79
CA GLU A 149 -5.25 -11.16 17.75
C GLU A 149 -4.09 -12.15 17.59
N GLU A 150 -3.73 -12.49 16.35
CA GLU A 150 -2.59 -13.37 16.03
C GLU A 150 -1.25 -12.79 16.49
N VAL A 151 -0.99 -11.51 16.21
CA VAL A 151 0.26 -10.84 16.60
C VAL A 151 0.35 -10.69 18.12
N THR A 152 -0.77 -10.37 18.78
CA THR A 152 -0.83 -10.19 20.24
C THR A 152 -0.64 -11.52 20.98
N ALA A 153 -1.16 -12.62 20.44
CA ALA A 153 -1.02 -13.95 21.04
C ALA A 153 0.41 -14.52 20.96
N GLN A 154 1.22 -14.09 19.98
CA GLN A 154 2.53 -14.69 19.67
C GLN A 154 3.75 -13.87 20.11
N GLU A 155 3.57 -12.90 21.03
CA GLU A 155 4.66 -12.10 21.64
C GLU A 155 5.73 -11.58 20.65
N GLY A 156 5.31 -11.12 19.47
CA GLY A 156 6.13 -10.27 18.59
C GLY A 156 7.39 -10.90 17.94
N ASN A 157 7.56 -12.22 17.98
CA ASN A 157 8.68 -12.92 17.32
C ASN A 157 8.27 -13.81 16.13
N LYS A 158 6.97 -13.89 15.80
CA LYS A 158 6.55 -14.63 14.62
C LYS A 158 7.04 -13.96 13.34
N VAL A 159 7.59 -14.77 12.45
CA VAL A 159 7.90 -14.38 11.08
C VAL A 159 6.62 -14.50 10.24
N TYR A 160 6.30 -13.43 9.52
CA TYR A 160 5.20 -13.37 8.58
C TYR A 160 5.75 -13.23 7.17
N THR A 161 5.16 -13.98 6.24
CA THR A 161 5.40 -13.80 4.80
C THR A 161 4.36 -12.84 4.25
N GLY A 162 4.80 -11.85 3.48
CA GLY A 162 3.93 -10.87 2.85
C GLY A 162 4.41 -10.48 1.47
N THR A 163 3.54 -9.85 0.70
CA THR A 163 3.86 -9.37 -0.66
C THR A 163 3.95 -7.86 -0.69
N VAL A 164 4.99 -7.30 -1.32
CA VAL A 164 5.14 -5.84 -1.45
C VAL A 164 4.04 -5.29 -2.34
N SER A 165 3.11 -4.53 -1.77
CA SER A 165 1.99 -3.92 -2.50
C SER A 165 2.31 -2.52 -3.01
N GLY A 166 3.33 -1.87 -2.45
CA GLY A 166 3.80 -0.57 -2.92
C GLY A 166 4.76 0.11 -1.95
N HIS A 167 5.10 1.37 -2.21
CA HIS A 167 5.89 2.19 -1.30
C HIS A 167 5.42 3.65 -1.34
N ILE A 168 5.67 4.37 -0.25
CA ILE A 168 5.42 5.81 -0.12
C ILE A 168 6.75 6.49 0.13
N PRO A 169 7.41 7.07 -0.91
CA PRO A 169 8.73 7.67 -0.77
C PRO A 169 8.77 8.85 0.21
N SER A 170 7.72 9.69 0.19
CA SER A 170 7.60 10.84 1.09
C SER A 170 7.56 10.46 2.57
N ALA A 171 6.96 9.31 2.88
CA ALA A 171 6.88 8.75 4.23
C ALA A 171 7.99 7.71 4.50
N GLN A 172 8.89 7.45 3.54
CA GLN A 172 9.93 6.43 3.59
C GLN A 172 9.41 5.07 4.10
N THR A 173 8.27 4.64 3.57
CA THR A 173 7.57 3.45 4.05
C THR A 173 7.22 2.52 2.89
N VAL A 174 7.62 1.25 3.01
CA VAL A 174 7.18 0.15 2.15
C VAL A 174 5.87 -0.41 2.69
N LEU A 175 4.92 -0.68 1.81
CA LEU A 175 3.65 -1.32 2.12
C LEU A 175 3.77 -2.80 1.76
N VAL A 176 3.60 -3.66 2.75
CA VAL A 176 3.62 -5.11 2.58
C VAL A 176 2.26 -5.66 2.98
N GLU A 177 1.63 -6.43 2.11
CA GLU A 177 0.38 -7.11 2.38
C GLU A 177 0.63 -8.46 3.05
N VAL A 178 0.14 -8.61 4.27
CA VAL A 178 0.20 -9.85 5.08
C VAL A 178 -1.23 -10.28 5.37
N HIS A 179 -1.60 -11.48 4.94
CA HIS A 179 -2.97 -12.03 5.11
C HIS A 179 -4.10 -11.08 4.64
N GLY A 180 -3.87 -10.27 3.60
CA GLY A 180 -4.84 -9.29 3.11
C GLY A 180 -4.87 -7.96 3.88
N VAL A 181 -3.94 -7.74 4.81
CA VAL A 181 -3.81 -6.52 5.61
C VAL A 181 -2.51 -5.81 5.27
N THR A 182 -2.57 -4.50 5.05
CA THR A 182 -1.38 -3.69 4.78
C THR A 182 -0.59 -3.40 6.05
N VAL A 183 0.67 -3.84 6.05
CA VAL A 183 1.69 -3.58 7.06
C VAL A 183 2.69 -2.55 6.54
N GLY A 184 2.92 -1.49 7.30
CA GLY A 184 3.91 -0.46 6.96
C GLY A 184 5.30 -0.81 7.50
N VAL A 185 6.30 -0.87 6.63
CA VAL A 185 7.71 -1.06 7.00
C VAL A 185 8.50 0.18 6.63
N ARG A 186 9.06 0.90 7.61
CA ARG A 186 9.93 2.06 7.31
C ARG A 186 11.20 1.59 6.63
N TYR A 187 11.80 2.41 5.76
CA TYR A 187 13.07 2.10 5.09
C TYR A 187 14.19 1.73 6.08
N SER A 188 14.24 2.40 7.24
CA SER A 188 15.20 2.09 8.31
C SER A 188 15.00 0.73 9.00
N GLN A 189 13.83 0.10 8.81
CA GLN A 189 13.48 -1.24 9.28
C GLN A 189 13.35 -2.25 8.13
N TRP A 190 13.56 -1.81 6.89
CA TRP A 190 13.53 -2.64 5.69
C TRP A 190 14.86 -3.36 5.49
N SER A 191 15.97 -2.63 5.62
CA SER A 191 17.32 -3.18 5.50
C SER A 191 18.28 -2.47 6.47
N HIS A 192 19.43 -3.10 6.73
CA HIS A 192 20.57 -2.43 7.34
C HIS A 192 21.24 -1.43 6.39
N SER A 193 21.15 -1.64 5.08
CA SER A 193 21.65 -0.72 4.04
C SER A 193 20.75 0.48 3.82
N PHE A 194 21.31 1.51 3.17
CA PHE A 194 20.52 2.59 2.60
C PHE A 194 19.59 2.03 1.52
N VAL A 195 18.29 2.26 1.68
CA VAL A 195 17.25 1.78 0.75
C VAL A 195 16.82 2.93 -0.13
N ARG A 196 16.92 2.75 -1.45
CA ARG A 196 16.35 3.70 -2.41
C ARG A 196 14.95 3.24 -2.82
N PRO A 197 14.05 4.15 -3.20
CA PRO A 197 12.74 3.78 -3.72
C PRO A 197 12.81 2.79 -4.89
N GLU A 198 13.82 2.97 -5.76
CA GLU A 198 14.01 2.15 -6.97
C GLU A 198 14.40 0.70 -6.67
N ASP A 199 14.96 0.45 -5.48
CA ASP A 199 15.37 -0.90 -5.05
C ASP A 199 14.17 -1.76 -4.58
N ILE A 200 12.99 -1.14 -4.41
CA ILE A 200 11.79 -1.82 -3.89
C ILE A 200 10.96 -2.32 -5.06
N VAL A 201 10.96 -3.63 -5.26
CA VAL A 201 10.19 -4.29 -6.30
C VAL A 201 8.77 -4.59 -5.80
N ILE A 202 7.76 -4.07 -6.51
CA ILE A 202 6.35 -4.35 -6.21
C ILE A 202 6.03 -5.78 -6.67
N GLY A 203 5.31 -6.53 -5.83
CA GLY A 203 5.00 -7.94 -6.05
C GLY A 203 6.02 -8.91 -5.44
N ASP A 204 7.12 -8.39 -4.89
CA ASP A 204 8.13 -9.24 -4.23
C ASP A 204 7.59 -9.87 -2.95
N VAL A 205 7.97 -11.12 -2.70
CA VAL A 205 7.54 -11.88 -1.51
C VAL A 205 8.64 -11.77 -0.47
N VAL A 206 8.30 -11.17 0.67
CA VAL A 206 9.25 -10.85 1.74
C VAL A 206 8.79 -11.41 3.08
N GLU A 207 9.77 -11.78 3.91
CA GLU A 207 9.54 -12.13 5.30
C GLU A 207 9.79 -10.92 6.21
N LEU A 208 8.95 -10.75 7.22
CA LEU A 208 9.07 -9.68 8.20
C LEU A 208 8.46 -10.07 9.55
N ILE A 209 8.87 -9.36 10.60
CA ILE A 209 8.26 -9.47 11.92
C ILE A 209 7.40 -8.23 12.18
N ILE A 210 6.18 -8.42 12.66
CA ILE A 210 5.32 -7.31 13.09
C ILE A 210 5.75 -6.90 14.50
N ASN A 211 6.33 -5.70 14.63
CA ASN A 211 6.97 -5.26 15.88
C ASN A 211 6.05 -4.41 16.76
N LYS A 212 5.10 -3.71 16.15
CA LYS A 212 4.21 -2.80 16.85
C LYS A 212 2.87 -2.79 16.15
N VAL A 213 1.81 -2.94 16.95
CA VAL A 213 0.45 -2.70 16.50
C VAL A 213 -0.11 -1.53 17.30
N VAL A 214 -0.77 -0.61 16.60
CA VAL A 214 -1.43 0.55 17.22
C VAL A 214 -2.88 0.54 16.81
N GLU A 215 -3.77 0.52 17.80
CA GLU A 215 -5.19 0.74 17.56
C GLU A 215 -5.47 2.25 17.61
N LYS A 216 -6.10 2.78 16.56
CA LYS A 216 -6.51 4.18 16.46
C LYS A 216 -7.89 4.27 15.84
N ASN A 217 -8.84 4.83 16.59
CA ASN A 217 -10.22 5.03 16.15
C ASN A 217 -10.87 3.75 15.59
N GLY A 218 -10.63 2.60 16.24
CA GLY A 218 -11.15 1.30 15.79
C GLY A 218 -10.48 0.72 14.55
N ARG A 219 -9.35 1.29 14.10
CA ARG A 219 -8.49 0.75 13.03
C ARG A 219 -7.18 0.26 13.62
N TYR A 220 -6.62 -0.78 13.01
CA TYR A 220 -5.33 -1.34 13.44
C TYR A 220 -4.23 -0.94 12.46
N GLU A 221 -3.22 -0.24 12.94
CA GLU A 221 -2.00 0.06 12.19
C GLU A 221 -0.89 -0.91 12.57
N PHE A 222 -0.42 -1.66 11.58
CA PHE A 222 0.65 -2.64 11.75
C PHE A 222 1.98 -2.06 11.27
N ARG A 223 3.01 -2.16 12.12
CA ARG A 223 4.38 -1.82 11.75
C ARG A 223 5.21 -3.09 11.68
N GLY A 224 5.87 -3.27 10.54
CA GLY A 224 6.75 -4.39 10.29
C GLY A 224 8.22 -4.03 10.44
N ASN A 225 9.03 -5.07 10.58
CA ASN A 225 10.47 -5.00 10.69
C ASN A 225 11.08 -6.21 9.99
N LYS A 226 11.67 -5.99 8.82
CA LYS A 226 12.40 -7.01 8.07
C LYS A 226 13.83 -7.16 8.61
N LYS A 227 14.42 -6.03 9.00
CA LYS A 227 15.77 -5.91 9.55
C LYS A 227 16.05 -6.84 10.75
N LYS A 228 15.07 -7.10 11.60
CA LYS A 228 15.21 -8.02 12.76
C LYS A 228 15.52 -9.47 12.38
N LEU A 229 15.23 -9.89 11.15
CA LEU A 229 15.55 -11.23 10.66
C LEU A 229 17.04 -11.36 10.30
N GLU A 230 17.69 -10.24 10.01
CA GLU A 230 19.10 -10.20 9.66
C GLU A 230 19.95 -9.97 10.91
N THR A 231 21.11 -10.63 10.99
CA THR A 231 22.10 -10.36 12.05
C THR A 231 22.64 -8.94 11.90
N ASP A 232 22.72 -8.16 12.99
CA ASP A 232 23.25 -6.79 12.90
C ASP A 232 24.70 -6.83 12.35
N PRO A 233 24.99 -6.14 11.23
CA PRO A 233 26.33 -6.04 10.69
C PRO A 233 27.35 -5.48 11.69
N MET A 234 26.91 -4.70 12.69
CA MET A 234 27.82 -4.22 13.74
C MET A 234 28.40 -5.36 14.58
N ASP A 235 27.61 -6.38 14.88
CA ASP A 235 28.07 -7.53 15.67
C ASP A 235 29.11 -8.32 14.88
N LYS A 236 28.90 -8.50 13.56
CA LYS A 236 29.89 -9.09 12.66
C LYS A 236 31.19 -8.29 12.64
N LEU A 237 31.13 -6.96 12.63
CA LEU A 237 32.31 -6.10 12.67
C LEU A 237 33.07 -6.18 14.01
N LEU A 238 32.35 -6.33 15.13
CA LEU A 238 32.96 -6.55 16.45
C LEU A 238 33.72 -7.87 16.52
N GLU A 239 33.19 -8.93 15.91
CA GLU A 239 33.88 -10.22 15.79
C GLU A 239 35.16 -10.11 14.95
N LEU A 240 35.09 -9.43 13.80
CA LEU A 240 36.24 -9.18 12.94
C LEU A 240 37.34 -8.38 13.67
N LYS A 241 36.96 -7.41 14.52
CA LYS A 241 37.91 -6.67 15.35
C LYS A 241 38.66 -7.57 16.33
N LYS A 242 37.96 -8.51 16.98
CA LYS A 242 38.57 -9.44 17.95
C LYS A 242 39.63 -10.32 17.28
N ARG A 243 39.37 -10.75 16.04
CA ARG A 243 40.27 -11.61 15.26
C ARG A 243 41.38 -10.84 14.54
N ARG A 244 41.25 -9.50 14.41
CA ARG A 244 42.10 -8.64 13.55
C ARG A 244 42.12 -9.11 12.10
N ASP A 245 40.96 -9.57 11.63
CA ASP A 245 40.81 -10.06 10.26
C ASP A 245 40.76 -8.90 9.27
N ARG A 246 41.29 -9.17 8.07
CA ARG A 246 41.12 -8.28 6.91
C ARG A 246 39.78 -8.60 6.26
N PHE A 247 39.04 -7.57 5.89
CA PHE A 247 37.73 -7.72 5.27
C PHE A 247 37.58 -6.77 4.09
N VAL A 248 36.52 -6.98 3.32
CA VAL A 248 36.24 -6.20 2.12
C VAL A 248 35.34 -5.01 2.47
N GLY A 249 35.72 -3.82 2.02
CA GLY A 249 34.88 -2.62 2.06
C GLY A 249 34.70 -2.01 0.68
N LYS A 250 33.75 -1.09 0.56
CA LYS A 250 33.48 -0.32 -0.66
C LYS A 250 33.68 1.17 -0.41
N ILE A 251 34.36 1.89 -1.28
CA ILE A 251 34.47 3.34 -1.15
C ILE A 251 33.14 3.97 -1.57
N VAL A 252 32.50 4.76 -0.70
CA VAL A 252 31.20 5.40 -1.00
C VAL A 252 31.34 6.92 -1.14
N GLY A 253 32.41 7.50 -0.60
CA GLY A 253 32.64 8.92 -0.68
C GLY A 253 34.12 9.26 -0.54
N VAL A 254 34.56 10.26 -1.30
CA VAL A 254 35.88 10.86 -1.15
C VAL A 254 35.67 12.36 -1.11
N ASP A 255 36.02 12.97 0.02
CA ASP A 255 35.94 14.40 0.23
C ASP A 255 37.33 14.94 0.60
N ALA A 256 37.72 16.07 0.02
CA ALA A 256 39.03 16.68 0.25
C ALA A 256 39.22 17.15 1.70
N ILE A 257 38.13 17.46 2.42
CA ILE A 257 38.11 17.99 3.78
C ILE A 257 37.74 16.88 4.77
N ALA A 258 36.62 16.19 4.54
CA ALA A 258 36.10 15.18 5.48
C ALA A 258 36.89 13.86 5.42
N GLY A 259 37.54 13.58 4.28
CA GLY A 259 38.35 12.40 4.03
C GLY A 259 37.61 11.31 3.24
N ILE A 260 38.07 10.08 3.38
CA ILE A 260 37.56 8.92 2.63
C ILE A 260 36.50 8.21 3.49
N PHE A 261 35.36 7.88 2.90
CA PHE A 261 34.30 7.10 3.52
C PHE A 261 34.22 5.73 2.87
N VAL A 262 34.33 4.69 3.70
CA VAL A 262 34.28 3.29 3.28
C VAL A 262 33.10 2.62 3.95
N GLU A 263 32.22 2.03 3.15
CA GLU A 263 31.19 1.11 3.62
C GLU A 263 31.82 -0.23 3.94
N VAL A 264 31.77 -0.59 5.21
CA VAL A 264 32.43 -1.78 5.77
C VAL A 264 31.47 -2.94 5.94
N ALA A 265 30.19 -2.63 6.00
CA ALA A 265 29.08 -3.55 6.08
C ALA A 265 27.81 -2.80 5.62
N PRO A 266 26.73 -3.52 5.25
CA PRO A 266 25.47 -2.93 4.78
C PRO A 266 25.02 -1.70 5.60
N GLY A 267 25.10 -0.52 5.00
CA GLY A 267 24.69 0.76 5.59
C GLY A 267 25.55 1.31 6.72
N ILE A 268 26.73 0.72 6.98
CA ILE A 268 27.71 1.22 7.96
C ILE A 268 28.91 1.79 7.21
N GLN A 269 29.10 3.10 7.34
CA GLN A 269 30.20 3.84 6.73
C GLN A 269 31.19 4.31 7.79
N PHE A 270 32.46 3.95 7.62
CA PHE A 270 33.56 4.32 8.50
C PHE A 270 34.57 5.22 7.78
N LYS A 271 35.32 5.98 8.57
CA LYS A 271 36.36 6.85 8.03
C LYS A 271 37.55 5.98 7.61
N GLY A 272 37.90 6.06 6.33
CA GLY A 272 39.05 5.39 5.73
C GLY A 272 40.33 6.19 5.93
N LEU A 273 41.35 5.53 6.48
CA LEU A 273 42.73 5.99 6.50
C LEU A 273 43.52 5.20 5.47
N LYS A 274 44.10 5.88 4.51
CA LYS A 274 44.98 5.24 3.53
C LYS A 274 46.34 4.91 4.15
N SER A 275 46.93 3.81 3.71
CA SER A 275 48.35 3.54 3.95
C SER A 275 49.23 4.52 3.16
N ARG A 276 50.43 4.83 3.65
CA ARG A 276 51.33 5.84 3.01
C ARG A 276 51.67 5.52 1.55
N ASN A 277 51.83 4.24 1.24
CA ASN A 277 52.23 3.76 -0.09
C ASN A 277 51.04 3.52 -1.03
N LEU A 278 49.82 3.86 -0.60
CA LEU A 278 48.61 3.62 -1.38
C LEU A 278 48.21 4.91 -2.12
N ALA A 279 47.85 4.73 -3.40
CA ALA A 279 47.32 5.81 -4.24
C ALA A 279 46.05 6.41 -3.61
N ASN A 280 45.86 7.71 -3.80
CA ASN A 280 44.67 8.39 -3.29
C ASN A 280 43.44 7.92 -4.07
N PRO A 281 42.33 7.57 -3.40
CA PRO A 281 41.08 7.32 -4.10
C PRO A 281 40.57 8.61 -4.74
N THR A 282 39.90 8.43 -5.86
CA THR A 282 39.31 9.49 -6.69
C THR A 282 37.81 9.54 -6.50
N ALA A 283 37.16 10.61 -6.98
CA ALA A 283 35.70 10.70 -6.97
C ALA A 283 35.03 9.57 -7.80
N GLU A 284 35.70 9.09 -8.85
CA GLU A 284 35.23 7.96 -9.66
C GLU A 284 35.21 6.66 -8.85
N ASP A 285 36.18 6.46 -7.95
CA ASP A 285 36.21 5.29 -7.07
C ASP A 285 34.99 5.24 -6.15
N ALA A 286 34.47 6.39 -5.73
CA ALA A 286 33.27 6.51 -4.91
C ALA A 286 31.98 6.23 -5.70
N ILE A 287 31.90 6.71 -6.94
CA ILE A 287 30.75 6.46 -7.83
C ILE A 287 30.66 4.97 -8.17
N ASN A 288 31.79 4.34 -8.49
CA ASN A 288 31.87 2.93 -8.87
C ASN A 288 31.95 1.97 -7.68
N GLN A 289 31.82 2.48 -6.45
CA GLN A 289 31.87 1.69 -5.22
C GLN A 289 33.08 0.76 -5.13
N THR A 290 34.27 1.29 -5.44
CA THR A 290 35.49 0.50 -5.64
C THR A 290 35.80 -0.35 -4.42
N ILE A 291 36.07 -1.63 -4.68
CA ILE A 291 36.34 -2.64 -3.67
C ILE A 291 37.75 -2.45 -3.09
N VAL A 292 37.83 -2.39 -1.77
CA VAL A 292 39.07 -2.22 -1.00
C VAL A 292 39.21 -3.29 0.07
N THR A 293 40.44 -3.71 0.34
CA THR A 293 40.73 -4.52 1.53
C THR A 293 41.04 -3.60 2.70
N CYS A 294 40.28 -3.79 3.76
CA CYS A 294 40.29 -2.95 4.94
C CYS A 294 40.67 -3.76 6.19
N GLU A 295 41.30 -3.08 7.14
CA GLU A 295 41.54 -3.55 8.49
C GLU A 295 40.86 -2.59 9.47
N LEU A 296 40.18 -3.13 10.48
CA LEU A 296 39.48 -2.33 11.47
C LEU A 296 40.46 -1.78 12.51
N LEU A 297 40.58 -0.45 12.65
CA LEU A 297 41.45 0.16 13.67
C LEU A 297 40.68 0.41 14.96
N ASN A 298 39.58 1.17 14.84
CA ASN A 298 38.73 1.50 15.97
C ASN A 298 37.26 1.36 15.60
N ILE A 299 36.47 0.97 16.59
CA ILE A 299 35.02 0.84 16.46
C ILE A 299 34.39 1.31 17.75
N ASP A 300 33.40 2.18 17.60
CA ASP A 300 32.49 2.60 18.63
C ASP A 300 31.11 2.08 18.24
N ALA A 301 30.72 0.95 18.83
CA ALA A 301 29.45 0.29 18.54
C ALA A 301 28.24 1.15 18.97
N LYS A 302 28.37 1.97 20.01
CA LYS A 302 27.26 2.81 20.51
C LYS A 302 26.91 3.90 19.50
N ASN A 303 27.92 4.57 18.98
CA ASN A 303 27.74 5.65 18.00
C ASN A 303 27.72 5.15 16.55
N ARG A 304 27.84 3.82 16.34
CA ARG A 304 28.03 3.18 15.03
C ARG A 304 29.09 3.89 14.17
N LYS A 305 30.19 4.31 14.81
CA LYS A 305 31.32 5.01 14.19
C LYS A 305 32.56 4.15 14.25
N GLY A 306 33.44 4.32 13.30
CA GLY A 306 34.68 3.57 13.25
C GLY A 306 35.68 4.16 12.28
N THR A 307 36.90 3.69 12.42
CA THR A 307 38.02 4.04 11.54
C THR A 307 38.60 2.76 10.98
N VAL A 308 38.77 2.73 9.66
CA VAL A 308 39.37 1.61 8.94
C VAL A 308 40.64 2.03 8.26
N ARG A 309 41.62 1.13 8.21
CA ARG A 309 42.82 1.28 7.41
C ARG A 309 42.61 0.59 6.07
N ILE A 310 42.78 1.34 4.99
CA ILE A 310 42.79 0.79 3.63
C ILE A 310 44.20 0.24 3.37
N LEU A 311 44.29 -1.06 3.11
CA LEU A 311 45.54 -1.76 2.86
C LEU A 311 45.90 -1.73 1.38
N ASN A 312 44.96 -2.12 0.52
CA ASN A 312 45.16 -2.20 -0.92
C ASN A 312 43.83 -2.18 -1.71
N TYR A 313 43.94 -1.97 -3.02
CA TYR A 313 42.87 -2.11 -4.00
C TYR A 313 43.02 -3.47 -4.70
N PRO A 314 42.34 -4.54 -4.25
CA PRO A 314 42.51 -5.87 -4.83
C PRO A 314 42.20 -5.92 -6.33
N GLN A 315 41.28 -5.07 -6.81
CA GLN A 315 40.89 -4.99 -8.22
C GLN A 315 41.47 -3.76 -8.93
N GLY A 316 42.42 -3.06 -8.30
CA GLY A 316 42.91 -1.77 -8.77
C GLY A 316 41.94 -0.60 -8.51
N GLN A 317 42.38 0.61 -8.82
CA GLN A 317 41.53 1.80 -8.77
C GLN A 317 40.64 1.86 -10.01
N SER A 318 39.44 2.41 -9.84
CA SER A 318 38.56 2.72 -10.96
C SER A 318 39.26 3.73 -11.88
N LYS A 319 39.45 3.35 -13.15
CA LYS A 319 39.98 4.21 -14.21
C LYS A 319 38.85 4.54 -15.18
N LYS A 320 38.84 5.77 -15.71
CA LYS A 320 37.95 6.24 -16.80
C LYS A 320 37.77 5.27 -17.98
N SER A 321 38.68 4.31 -18.20
CA SER A 321 38.64 3.38 -19.33
C SER A 321 37.93 2.05 -19.07
N ASN A 322 37.54 1.72 -17.82
CA ASN A 322 37.02 0.39 -17.46
C ASN A 322 35.57 0.46 -16.98
N SER A 323 34.66 0.98 -17.82
CA SER A 323 33.22 0.99 -17.53
C SER A 323 32.51 -0.36 -17.76
N SER A 324 33.24 -1.42 -18.11
CA SER A 324 32.65 -2.65 -18.64
C SER A 324 33.09 -3.93 -17.93
N ILE A 325 33.37 -3.91 -16.64
CA ILE A 325 33.56 -5.19 -15.94
C ILE A 325 32.92 -5.18 -14.54
N TYR A 326 31.78 -5.87 -14.46
CA TYR A 326 31.07 -6.41 -13.29
C TYR A 326 29.91 -5.58 -12.67
N GLN A 327 28.69 -5.93 -13.10
CA GLN A 327 27.49 -5.94 -12.26
C GLN A 327 27.42 -7.30 -11.53
N PHE A 328 27.20 -7.29 -10.22
CA PHE A 328 26.74 -8.44 -9.43
C PHE A 328 25.53 -8.03 -8.62
#